data_AF-A0A969LD81-F1
#
_entry.id   AF-A0A969LD81-F1
#
_cell.length_a   1.000
_cell.length_b   1.000
_cell.length_c   1.000
_cell.angle_alpha   90.00
_cell.angle_beta   90.00
_cell.angle_gamma   90.00
#
_symmetry.space_group_name_H-M   'P 1'
#
loop_
_entity.id
_entity.type
_entity.pdbx_description
1 polymer ?
#
loop_
_entity_poly.entity_id
_entity_poly.type
_entity_poly.pdbx_seq_one_letter_code
_entity_poly.pdbx_strand_id
1 'polypeptide(L)'
;LQLPNAVFRVALAIADRPLIVGIGLPGSPMLIAGSNGSIAWGVSNANGDWSDLVRIDKGSAQLTKVHERIAIKGGSPVDVEIVKSPAGPIIGNDAQHVYALKWVAQEVAGNNLNFLSMLTASSVEQAAAIAAASGLPHLNLLVVDRGGRALWTIAGRIPQRQGLSGERAVTWNDAVRWDGWLAAAEYPVLTNEQRAALWTANNRVASGSAWQKIGLASQFALGVRARRVSEALAAASAVTESDMHMLQLDDVSLLMQRWYELTLQAARSIKDPSVKAELEQVLAQWHGKATADSAAYRIVRRFRGELAEEIVPQLLAKVLQAQPQLYWDMVLPDWETPLWRIVSEQRSRPCRTAPRVGASTWERCWSARSIARTNSSMESWAAPYGVIRIL
;
A
#
# COMPACT_ATOMS: atom_id res chain seq x y z
N LEU A 1 2.77 2.35 -15.81
CA LEU A 1 1.61 2.04 -16.67
C LEU A 1 1.97 0.82 -17.51
N GLN A 2 1.06 -0.15 -17.66
CA GLN A 2 1.26 -1.35 -18.48
C GLN A 2 0.26 -1.32 -19.65
N LEU A 3 0.65 -1.91 -20.78
CA LEU A 3 -0.22 -2.10 -21.95
C LEU A 3 -0.47 -3.59 -22.17
N PRO A 4 -1.71 -4.02 -22.47
CA PRO A 4 -2.94 -3.22 -22.45
C PRO A 4 -3.31 -2.76 -21.02
N ASN A 5 -4.19 -1.75 -20.92
CA ASN A 5 -4.65 -1.24 -19.62
C ASN A 5 -5.22 -2.36 -18.76
N ALA A 6 -4.91 -2.33 -17.45
CA ALA A 6 -5.39 -3.33 -16.50
C ALA A 6 -6.90 -3.26 -16.24
N VAL A 7 -7.57 -2.17 -16.62
CA VAL A 7 -9.01 -1.94 -16.46
C VAL A 7 -9.64 -1.38 -17.73
N PHE A 8 -10.92 -1.65 -17.95
CA PHE A 8 -11.68 -1.13 -19.09
C PHE A 8 -13.11 -0.75 -18.69
N ARG A 9 -13.72 0.16 -19.44
CA ARG A 9 -15.13 0.56 -19.24
C ARG A 9 -16.05 -0.54 -19.77
N VAL A 10 -17.10 -0.85 -19.03
CA VAL A 10 -18.08 -1.86 -19.37
C VAL A 10 -19.48 -1.27 -19.26
N ALA A 11 -20.33 -1.58 -20.23
CA ALA A 11 -21.77 -1.37 -20.16
C ALA A 11 -22.47 -2.69 -20.45
N LEU A 12 -23.35 -3.14 -19.55
CA LEU A 12 -24.12 -4.37 -19.67
C LEU A 12 -25.60 -4.02 -19.75
N ALA A 13 -26.23 -4.33 -20.88
CA ALA A 13 -27.66 -4.26 -21.06
C ALA A 13 -28.26 -5.65 -20.81
N ILE A 14 -29.07 -5.78 -19.77
CA ILE A 14 -29.79 -7.00 -19.42
C ILE A 14 -31.28 -6.68 -19.52
N ALA A 15 -32.06 -7.54 -20.17
CA ALA A 15 -33.50 -7.36 -20.29
C ALA A 15 -34.14 -7.12 -18.91
N ASP A 16 -35.09 -6.19 -18.86
CA ASP A 16 -35.84 -5.80 -17.66
C ASP A 16 -34.99 -5.29 -16.49
N ARG A 17 -33.77 -4.80 -16.76
CA ARG A 17 -32.89 -4.15 -15.77
C ARG A 17 -32.37 -2.81 -16.26
N PRO A 18 -32.07 -1.86 -15.35
CA PRO A 18 -31.31 -0.67 -15.71
C PRO A 18 -29.98 -1.03 -16.35
N LEU A 19 -29.48 -0.15 -17.23
CA LEU A 19 -28.14 -0.28 -17.80
C LEU A 19 -27.11 -0.31 -16.66
N ILE A 20 -26.27 -1.34 -16.64
CA ILE A 20 -25.19 -1.47 -15.68
C ILE A 20 -23.94 -0.89 -16.31
N VAL A 21 -23.30 0.06 -15.65
CA VAL A 21 -22.10 0.74 -16.16
C VAL A 21 -20.99 0.71 -15.13
N GLY A 22 -19.74 0.51 -15.56
CA GLY A 22 -18.63 0.46 -14.63
C GLY A 22 -17.28 0.17 -15.25
N ILE A 23 -16.36 -0.29 -14.41
CA ILE A 23 -14.98 -0.62 -14.73
C ILE A 23 -14.76 -2.11 -14.43
N GLY A 24 -14.34 -2.86 -15.45
CA GLY A 24 -14.04 -4.29 -15.37
C GLY A 24 -12.54 -4.59 -15.49
N LEU A 25 -12.16 -5.83 -15.19
CA LEU A 25 -10.81 -6.38 -15.31
C LEU A 25 -10.77 -7.41 -16.45
N PRO A 26 -9.79 -7.37 -17.38
CA PRO A 26 -9.71 -8.36 -18.45
C PRO A 26 -9.65 -9.79 -17.89
N GLY A 27 -10.47 -10.69 -18.45
CA GLY A 27 -10.57 -12.08 -17.99
C GLY A 27 -11.45 -12.28 -16.75
N SER A 28 -12.03 -11.23 -16.17
CA SER A 28 -12.98 -11.33 -15.06
C SER A 28 -14.36 -10.79 -15.47
N PRO A 29 -15.46 -11.47 -15.11
CA PRO A 29 -16.81 -10.94 -15.32
C PRO A 29 -17.19 -9.81 -14.34
N MET A 30 -16.34 -9.52 -13.34
CA MET A 30 -16.66 -8.59 -12.25
C MET A 30 -16.43 -7.12 -12.64
N LEU A 31 -17.32 -6.25 -12.15
CA LEU A 31 -17.14 -4.80 -12.17
C LEU A 31 -16.63 -4.31 -10.82
N ILE A 32 -15.38 -3.82 -10.76
CA ILE A 32 -14.73 -3.39 -9.51
C ILE A 32 -15.28 -2.06 -8.99
N ALA A 33 -15.80 -1.23 -9.89
CA ALA A 33 -16.52 -0.01 -9.56
C ALA A 33 -17.60 0.22 -10.61
N GLY A 34 -18.76 0.72 -10.23
CA GLY A 34 -19.86 0.92 -11.16
C GLY A 34 -21.18 1.21 -10.49
N SER A 35 -22.24 1.18 -11.29
CA SER A 35 -23.62 1.29 -10.83
C SER A 35 -24.51 0.36 -11.65
N ASN A 36 -25.51 -0.22 -10.99
CA ASN A 36 -26.58 -1.00 -11.60
C ASN A 36 -27.91 -0.22 -11.64
N GLY A 37 -27.83 1.11 -11.45
CA GLY A 37 -28.98 1.98 -11.28
C GLY A 37 -29.45 2.07 -9.83
N SER A 38 -29.55 0.97 -9.08
CA SER A 38 -30.07 0.94 -7.70
C SER A 38 -29.02 1.29 -6.65
N ILE A 39 -27.79 0.83 -6.87
CA ILE A 39 -26.62 1.18 -6.06
C ILE A 39 -25.48 1.65 -6.96
N ALA A 40 -24.56 2.40 -6.38
CA ALA A 40 -23.23 2.67 -6.94
C ALA A 40 -22.17 2.21 -5.95
N TRP A 41 -21.10 1.59 -6.44
CA TRP A 41 -20.01 1.10 -5.60
C TRP A 41 -18.64 1.45 -6.17
N GLY A 42 -17.67 1.56 -5.27
CA GLY A 42 -16.26 1.72 -5.58
C GLY A 42 -15.42 0.97 -4.57
N VAL A 43 -14.21 0.59 -4.98
CA VAL A 43 -13.31 -0.21 -4.16
C VAL A 43 -11.91 0.37 -4.09
N SER A 44 -11.23 0.11 -2.97
CA SER A 44 -9.79 0.29 -2.84
C SER A 44 -9.18 -0.90 -2.11
N ASN A 45 -7.89 -1.18 -2.30
CA ASN A 45 -7.22 -2.25 -1.53
C ASN A 45 -7.40 -2.02 -0.02
N ALA A 46 -7.88 -3.06 0.68
CA ALA A 46 -8.09 -3.05 2.12
C ALA A 46 -6.78 -3.04 2.90
N ASN A 47 -5.70 -3.58 2.32
CA ASN A 47 -4.41 -3.76 2.99
C ASN A 47 -4.53 -4.41 4.38
N GLY A 48 -5.53 -5.27 4.60
CA GLY A 48 -5.62 -6.06 5.83
C GLY A 48 -4.75 -7.31 5.77
N ASP A 49 -4.66 -7.99 6.89
CA ASP A 49 -3.95 -9.25 7.00
C ASP A 49 -4.88 -10.41 6.63
N TRP A 50 -4.57 -11.07 5.51
CA TRP A 50 -5.31 -12.18 4.94
C TRP A 50 -4.50 -13.48 4.89
N SER A 51 -3.33 -13.53 5.54
CA SER A 51 -2.43 -14.68 5.48
C SER A 51 -1.65 -14.85 6.77
N ASP A 52 -1.45 -16.08 7.21
CA ASP A 52 -0.65 -16.40 8.38
C ASP A 52 0.59 -17.22 7.98
N LEU A 53 1.71 -16.97 8.65
CA LEU A 53 2.93 -17.76 8.50
C LEU A 53 2.94 -18.85 9.58
N VAL A 54 2.92 -20.11 9.15
CA VAL A 54 2.86 -21.26 10.04
C VAL A 54 4.24 -21.88 10.18
N ARG A 55 4.75 -21.97 11.41
CA ARG A 55 6.00 -22.66 11.75
C ARG A 55 5.72 -24.13 12.06
N ILE A 56 6.46 -25.03 11.41
CA ILE A 56 6.32 -26.47 11.58
C ILE A 56 7.70 -27.07 11.90
N ASP A 57 7.80 -27.87 12.95
CA ASP A 57 9.04 -28.57 13.31
C ASP A 57 9.35 -29.63 12.24
N LYS A 58 10.61 -29.72 11.78
CA LYS A 58 10.97 -30.70 10.76
C LYS A 58 10.69 -32.12 11.24
N GLY A 59 10.03 -32.91 10.40
CA GLY A 59 9.63 -34.29 10.71
C GLY A 59 8.31 -34.43 11.49
N SER A 60 7.70 -33.31 11.93
CA SER A 60 6.44 -33.34 12.69
C SER A 60 5.17 -33.36 11.83
N ALA A 61 5.28 -33.05 10.53
CA ALA A 61 4.15 -33.03 9.62
C ALA A 61 4.48 -33.77 8.31
N GLN A 62 3.46 -34.39 7.72
CA GLN A 62 3.57 -34.96 6.39
C GLN A 62 3.72 -33.84 5.36
N LEU A 63 4.81 -33.88 4.60
CA LEU A 63 5.05 -32.99 3.48
C LEU A 63 4.77 -33.72 2.17
N THR A 64 4.15 -33.03 1.24
CA THR A 64 3.92 -33.52 -0.13
C THR A 64 4.75 -32.69 -1.10
N LYS A 65 5.23 -33.34 -2.16
CA LYS A 65 6.05 -32.72 -3.19
C LYS A 65 5.29 -32.76 -4.51
N VAL A 66 5.21 -31.61 -5.16
CA VAL A 66 4.66 -31.47 -6.52
C VAL A 66 5.80 -30.97 -7.41
N HIS A 67 6.02 -31.64 -8.54
CA HIS A 67 7.00 -31.21 -9.52
C HIS A 67 6.27 -30.55 -10.68
N GLU A 68 6.65 -29.32 -10.99
CA GLU A 68 6.11 -28.54 -12.10
C GLU A 68 7.23 -28.20 -13.08
N ARG A 69 6.94 -28.22 -14.38
CA ARG A 69 7.90 -27.84 -15.41
C ARG A 69 7.49 -26.50 -16.03
N ILE A 70 8.32 -25.48 -15.86
CA ILE A 70 8.11 -24.14 -16.42
C ILE A 70 8.85 -24.03 -17.75
N ALA A 71 8.10 -23.90 -18.86
CA ALA A 71 8.69 -23.64 -20.17
C ALA A 71 9.23 -22.21 -20.27
N ILE A 72 10.47 -22.06 -20.76
CA ILE A 72 11.12 -20.75 -20.93
C ILE A 72 11.24 -20.45 -22.43
N LYS A 73 10.70 -19.31 -22.86
CA LYS A 73 10.81 -18.89 -24.26
C LYS A 73 12.28 -18.71 -24.65
N GLY A 74 12.75 -19.51 -25.61
CA GLY A 74 14.13 -19.45 -26.11
C GLY A 74 15.17 -20.09 -25.17
N GLY A 75 14.75 -20.82 -24.14
CA GLY A 75 15.65 -21.50 -23.21
C GLY A 75 15.15 -22.90 -22.86
N SER A 76 15.96 -23.63 -22.10
CA SER A 76 15.55 -24.93 -21.56
C SER A 76 14.45 -24.75 -20.50
N PRO A 77 13.46 -25.65 -20.42
CA PRO A 77 12.49 -25.66 -19.33
C PRO A 77 13.18 -25.79 -17.97
N VAL A 78 12.58 -25.20 -16.94
CA VAL A 78 13.03 -25.29 -15.55
C VAL A 78 12.05 -26.15 -14.76
N ASP A 79 12.56 -27.19 -14.10
CA ASP A 79 11.78 -27.99 -13.17
C ASP A 79 11.77 -27.32 -11.78
N VAL A 80 10.58 -27.16 -11.21
CA VAL A 80 10.33 -26.53 -9.91
C VAL A 80 9.68 -27.53 -8.98
N GLU A 81 10.31 -27.80 -7.83
CA GLU A 81 9.71 -28.58 -6.74
C GLU A 81 8.94 -27.64 -5.82
N ILE A 82 7.64 -27.90 -5.64
CA ILE A 82 6.77 -27.22 -4.69
C ILE A 82 6.51 -28.17 -3.54
N VAL A 83 6.96 -27.81 -2.34
CA VAL A 83 6.70 -28.56 -1.11
C VAL A 83 5.49 -27.98 -0.40
N LYS A 84 4.53 -28.84 -0.01
CA LYS A 84 3.30 -28.44 0.69
C LYS A 84 3.12 -29.21 1.99
N SER A 85 2.61 -28.52 2.99
CA SER A 85 2.05 -29.09 4.22
C SER A 85 0.52 -28.95 4.21
N PRO A 86 -0.22 -29.53 5.16
CA PRO A 86 -1.65 -29.26 5.33
C PRO A 86 -1.98 -27.77 5.54
N ALA A 87 -1.05 -26.99 6.08
CA ALA A 87 -1.22 -25.55 6.29
C ALA A 87 -0.95 -24.71 5.02
N GLY A 88 -0.38 -25.30 3.96
CA GLY A 88 -0.05 -24.58 2.73
C GLY A 88 1.37 -24.86 2.21
N PRO A 89 1.77 -24.19 1.11
CA PRO A 89 3.10 -24.30 0.52
C PRO A 89 4.17 -23.80 1.49
N ILE A 90 5.32 -24.48 1.50
CA ILE A 90 6.50 -24.09 2.26
C ILE A 90 7.19 -22.94 1.52
N ILE A 91 7.38 -21.80 2.20
CA ILE A 91 7.99 -20.58 1.65
C ILE A 91 9.37 -20.27 2.25
N GLY A 92 9.81 -21.07 3.23
CA GLY A 92 11.11 -20.90 3.87
C GLY A 92 11.40 -22.00 4.89
N ASN A 93 12.63 -22.04 5.38
CA ASN A 93 13.05 -22.96 6.44
C ASN A 93 14.21 -22.36 7.25
N ASP A 94 14.45 -22.95 8.42
CA ASP A 94 15.68 -22.75 9.19
C ASP A 94 16.28 -24.12 9.57
N ALA A 95 17.22 -24.17 10.52
CA ALA A 95 17.82 -25.42 10.96
C ALA A 95 16.77 -26.44 11.46
N GLN A 96 15.77 -25.99 12.22
CA GLN A 96 14.82 -26.83 12.97
C GLN A 96 13.41 -26.82 12.36
N HIS A 97 13.05 -25.79 11.59
CA HIS A 97 11.67 -25.58 11.15
C HIS A 97 11.53 -25.42 9.64
N VAL A 98 10.32 -25.64 9.15
CA VAL A 98 9.83 -25.14 7.86
C VAL A 98 8.68 -24.15 8.10
N TYR A 99 8.52 -23.20 7.19
CA TYR A 99 7.51 -22.15 7.28
C TYR A 99 6.52 -22.28 6.12
N ALA A 100 5.25 -22.56 6.44
CA ALA A 100 4.17 -22.68 5.48
C ALA A 100 3.34 -21.39 5.40
N LEU A 101 2.95 -20.97 4.21
CA LEU A 101 2.06 -19.82 4.02
C LEU A 101 0.59 -20.29 4.00
N LYS A 102 -0.16 -20.00 5.06
CA LYS A 102 -1.62 -20.15 5.10
C LYS A 102 -2.24 -18.88 4.53
N TRP A 103 -2.88 -18.96 3.36
CA TRP A 103 -3.45 -17.78 2.71
C TRP A 103 -4.88 -18.04 2.25
N VAL A 104 -5.77 -17.04 2.37
CA VAL A 104 -7.15 -17.12 1.88
C VAL A 104 -7.20 -17.47 0.39
N ALA A 105 -6.18 -17.11 -0.40
CA ALA A 105 -6.08 -17.47 -1.82
C ALA A 105 -5.98 -18.98 -2.09
N GLN A 106 -5.72 -19.78 -1.07
CA GLN A 106 -5.65 -21.23 -1.19
C GLN A 106 -6.96 -21.91 -0.78
N GLU A 107 -7.92 -21.14 -0.26
CA GLU A 107 -9.21 -21.64 0.21
C GLU A 107 -10.27 -21.52 -0.88
N VAL A 108 -11.16 -22.50 -0.97
CA VAL A 108 -12.31 -22.46 -1.90
C VAL A 108 -13.16 -21.22 -1.63
N ALA A 109 -13.37 -20.90 -0.35
CA ALA A 109 -14.11 -19.70 0.05
C ALA A 109 -13.43 -18.40 -0.39
N GLY A 110 -12.10 -18.40 -0.56
CA GLY A 110 -11.34 -17.27 -1.08
C GLY A 110 -11.34 -17.14 -2.61
N ASN A 111 -11.74 -18.17 -3.35
CA ASN A 111 -11.73 -18.22 -4.81
C ASN A 111 -13.14 -18.44 -5.37
N ASN A 112 -14.00 -17.44 -5.24
CA ASN A 112 -15.37 -17.48 -5.73
C ASN A 112 -15.73 -16.22 -6.53
N LEU A 113 -16.86 -16.27 -7.22
CA LEU A 113 -17.37 -15.15 -8.04
C LEU A 113 -18.59 -14.47 -7.40
N ASN A 114 -18.77 -14.59 -6.09
CA ASN A 114 -19.99 -14.11 -5.40
C ASN A 114 -20.19 -12.60 -5.55
N PHE A 115 -19.10 -11.83 -5.71
CA PHE A 115 -19.14 -10.39 -5.94
C PHE A 115 -19.92 -10.00 -7.21
N LEU A 116 -20.09 -10.91 -8.18
CA LEU A 116 -20.98 -10.69 -9.34
C LEU A 116 -22.42 -10.36 -8.95
N SER A 117 -22.86 -10.79 -7.77
CA SER A 117 -24.19 -10.46 -7.25
C SER A 117 -24.38 -8.95 -7.03
N MET A 118 -23.31 -8.15 -7.02
CA MET A 118 -23.40 -6.67 -7.02
C MET A 118 -24.17 -6.13 -8.24
N LEU A 119 -24.14 -6.85 -9.37
CA LEU A 119 -24.86 -6.48 -10.59
C LEU A 119 -26.39 -6.43 -10.40
N THR A 120 -26.91 -7.10 -9.36
CA THR A 120 -28.36 -7.17 -9.08
C THR A 120 -28.74 -6.66 -7.69
N ALA A 121 -27.77 -6.26 -6.86
CA ALA A 121 -28.00 -5.72 -5.52
C ALA A 121 -28.82 -4.41 -5.57
N SER A 122 -29.73 -4.26 -4.62
CA SER A 122 -30.71 -3.16 -4.59
C SER A 122 -30.62 -2.27 -3.36
N SER A 123 -29.81 -2.64 -2.37
CA SER A 123 -29.58 -1.85 -1.16
C SER A 123 -28.15 -1.99 -0.65
N VAL A 124 -27.76 -1.08 0.23
CA VAL A 124 -26.48 -1.13 0.95
C VAL A 124 -26.35 -2.42 1.79
N GLU A 125 -27.40 -2.92 2.42
CA GLU A 125 -27.38 -4.16 3.22
C GLU A 125 -27.13 -5.39 2.35
N GLN A 126 -27.76 -5.46 1.17
CA GLN A 126 -27.51 -6.54 0.22
C GLN A 126 -26.06 -6.50 -0.27
N ALA A 127 -25.53 -5.30 -0.57
CA ALA A 127 -24.14 -5.14 -0.94
C ALA A 127 -23.18 -5.57 0.18
N ALA A 128 -23.47 -5.27 1.44
CA ALA A 128 -22.67 -5.71 2.59
C ALA A 128 -22.68 -7.24 2.74
N ALA A 129 -23.83 -7.90 2.57
CA ALA A 129 -23.93 -9.35 2.60
C ALA A 129 -23.12 -10.01 1.46
N ILE A 130 -23.18 -9.43 0.25
CA ILE A 130 -22.38 -9.88 -0.90
C ILE A 130 -20.89 -9.70 -0.61
N ALA A 131 -20.48 -8.56 -0.05
CA ALA A 131 -19.10 -8.27 0.31
C ALA A 131 -18.53 -9.34 1.26
N ALA A 132 -19.27 -9.67 2.32
CA ALA A 132 -18.87 -10.68 3.29
C ALA A 132 -18.81 -12.11 2.72
N ALA A 133 -19.60 -12.39 1.68
CA ALA A 133 -19.60 -13.68 0.98
C ALA A 133 -18.55 -13.78 -0.13
N SER A 134 -17.99 -12.65 -0.56
CA SER A 134 -17.06 -12.56 -1.70
C SER A 134 -15.70 -13.15 -1.39
N GLY A 135 -15.05 -13.72 -2.41
CA GLY A 135 -13.67 -14.15 -2.35
C GLY A 135 -12.69 -12.98 -2.48
N LEU A 136 -11.47 -13.29 -2.89
CA LEU A 136 -10.43 -12.31 -3.19
C LEU A 136 -10.75 -11.44 -4.42
N PRO A 137 -10.09 -10.29 -4.55
CA PRO A 137 -9.20 -9.67 -3.55
C PRO A 137 -9.98 -9.03 -2.40
N HIS A 138 -9.33 -8.87 -1.24
CA HIS A 138 -9.92 -8.14 -0.12
C HIS A 138 -9.85 -6.64 -0.36
N LEU A 139 -11.01 -5.99 -0.39
CA LEU A 139 -11.15 -4.60 -0.78
C LEU A 139 -11.98 -3.85 0.25
N ASN A 140 -11.61 -2.61 0.54
CA ASN A 140 -12.56 -1.63 1.07
C ASN A 140 -13.67 -1.46 0.04
N LEU A 141 -14.90 -1.77 0.41
CA LEU A 141 -16.09 -1.49 -0.39
C LEU A 141 -16.76 -0.24 0.15
N LEU A 142 -16.92 0.78 -0.71
CA LEU A 142 -17.84 1.88 -0.49
C LEU A 142 -19.02 1.71 -1.43
N VAL A 143 -20.23 1.82 -0.89
CA VAL A 143 -21.46 1.70 -1.66
C VAL A 143 -22.48 2.72 -1.18
N VAL A 144 -23.25 3.24 -2.13
CA VAL A 144 -24.38 4.15 -1.89
C VAL A 144 -25.59 3.64 -2.66
N ASP A 145 -26.78 3.72 -2.08
CA ASP A 145 -28.03 3.39 -2.76
C ASP A 145 -28.77 4.65 -3.27
N ARG A 146 -29.81 4.44 -4.08
CA ARG A 146 -30.68 5.52 -4.61
C ARG A 146 -31.31 6.41 -3.53
N GLY A 147 -31.48 5.89 -2.31
CA GLY A 147 -32.03 6.64 -1.17
C GLY A 147 -30.98 7.49 -0.45
N GLY A 148 -29.72 7.41 -0.86
CA GLY A 148 -28.61 8.13 -0.24
C GLY A 148 -28.07 7.45 1.02
N ARG A 149 -28.48 6.22 1.35
CA ARG A 149 -27.78 5.43 2.39
C ARG A 149 -26.44 5.02 1.83
N ALA A 150 -25.38 5.18 2.63
CA ALA A 150 -24.04 4.79 2.24
C ALA A 150 -23.38 3.96 3.33
N LEU A 151 -22.55 3.01 2.91
CA LEU A 151 -21.84 2.12 3.80
C LEU A 151 -20.39 1.89 3.34
N TRP A 152 -19.54 1.64 4.32
CA TRP A 152 -18.22 1.08 4.15
C TRP A 152 -18.13 -0.30 4.82
N THR A 153 -17.56 -1.27 4.14
CA THR A 153 -17.19 -2.59 4.71
C THR A 153 -15.99 -3.20 3.96
N ILE A 154 -15.61 -4.43 4.30
CA ILE A 154 -14.62 -5.20 3.56
C ILE A 154 -15.34 -6.21 2.66
N ALA A 155 -15.07 -6.15 1.36
CA ALA A 155 -15.36 -7.26 0.46
C ALA A 155 -14.22 -8.27 0.54
N GLY A 156 -14.56 -9.56 0.73
CA GLY A 156 -13.58 -10.64 0.89
C GLY A 156 -13.73 -11.38 2.22
N ARG A 157 -13.67 -12.73 2.17
CA ARG A 157 -13.78 -13.61 3.34
C ARG A 157 -12.72 -13.32 4.41
N ILE A 158 -13.14 -12.83 5.58
CA ILE A 158 -12.26 -12.61 6.74
C ILE A 158 -12.18 -13.91 7.56
N PRO A 159 -10.98 -14.50 7.76
CA PRO A 159 -10.83 -15.73 8.53
C PRO A 159 -11.12 -15.47 10.02
N GLN A 160 -11.82 -16.41 10.65
CA GLN A 160 -12.00 -16.39 12.10
C GLN A 160 -10.74 -16.97 12.77
N ARG A 161 -9.87 -16.09 13.23
CA ARG A 161 -8.57 -16.45 13.84
C ARG A 161 -8.73 -16.85 15.31
N GLN A 162 -8.16 -17.98 15.67
CA GLN A 162 -7.94 -18.42 17.06
C GLN A 162 -6.44 -18.41 17.33
N GLY A 163 -5.98 -17.63 18.32
CA GLY A 163 -4.57 -17.58 18.72
C GLY A 163 -3.58 -16.99 17.68
N LEU A 164 -4.08 -16.40 16.59
CA LEU A 164 -3.28 -15.83 15.49
C LEU A 164 -3.38 -14.30 15.49
N SER A 165 -2.25 -13.62 15.68
CA SER A 165 -2.17 -12.15 15.61
C SER A 165 -1.77 -11.61 14.23
N GLY A 166 -1.28 -12.47 13.33
CA GLY A 166 -0.73 -12.07 12.03
C GLY A 166 0.68 -11.45 12.08
N GLU A 167 1.19 -11.13 13.28
CA GLU A 167 2.45 -10.37 13.42
C GLU A 167 3.71 -11.22 13.28
N ARG A 168 3.62 -12.52 13.59
CA ARG A 168 4.77 -13.44 13.64
C ARG A 168 4.36 -14.83 13.21
N ALA A 169 5.35 -15.62 12.81
CA ALA A 169 5.15 -17.04 12.60
C ALA A 169 4.75 -17.73 13.91
N VAL A 170 3.75 -18.60 13.83
CA VAL A 170 3.25 -19.36 14.98
C VAL A 170 3.19 -20.85 14.66
N THR A 171 3.31 -21.69 15.69
CA THR A 171 3.11 -23.13 15.54
C THR A 171 1.62 -23.43 15.49
N TRP A 172 1.17 -24.02 14.37
CA TRP A 172 -0.22 -24.41 14.21
C TRP A 172 -0.54 -25.62 15.08
N ASN A 173 -1.65 -25.55 15.79
CA ASN A 173 -2.20 -26.62 16.60
C ASN A 173 -3.71 -26.40 16.76
N ASP A 174 -4.39 -27.26 17.51
CA ASP A 174 -5.84 -27.12 17.68
C ASP A 174 -6.25 -25.78 18.32
N ALA A 175 -5.41 -25.17 19.16
CA ALA A 175 -5.70 -23.88 19.77
C ALA A 175 -5.33 -22.67 18.88
N VAL A 176 -4.52 -22.87 17.83
CA VAL A 176 -3.98 -21.82 16.97
C VAL A 176 -4.29 -22.14 15.51
N ARG A 177 -5.45 -21.67 15.04
CA ARG A 177 -5.98 -22.01 13.72
C ARG A 177 -6.95 -20.97 13.16
N TRP A 178 -7.33 -21.14 11.89
CA TRP A 178 -8.55 -20.56 11.33
C TRP A 178 -9.72 -21.48 11.65
N ASP A 179 -10.75 -20.94 12.28
CA ASP A 179 -11.97 -21.67 12.68
C ASP A 179 -13.15 -21.23 11.80
N GLY A 180 -12.97 -21.39 10.49
CA GLY A 180 -13.92 -20.89 9.50
C GLY A 180 -13.77 -19.40 9.21
N TRP A 181 -14.91 -18.75 8.94
CA TRP A 181 -14.99 -17.39 8.41
C TRP A 181 -15.96 -16.58 9.26
N LEU A 182 -15.69 -15.28 9.41
CA LEU A 182 -16.63 -14.39 10.06
C LEU A 182 -17.99 -14.41 9.34
N ALA A 183 -19.08 -14.42 10.10
CA ALA A 183 -20.42 -14.22 9.58
C ALA A 183 -20.61 -12.77 9.13
N ALA A 184 -21.55 -12.52 8.20
CA ALA A 184 -21.77 -11.18 7.66
C ALA A 184 -22.06 -10.12 8.74
N ALA A 185 -22.79 -10.49 9.80
CA ALA A 185 -23.09 -9.61 10.93
C ALA A 185 -21.85 -9.23 11.77
N GLU A 186 -20.75 -9.97 11.63
CA GLU A 186 -19.51 -9.72 12.34
C GLU A 186 -18.55 -8.82 11.56
N TYR A 187 -18.85 -8.49 10.29
CA TYR A 187 -17.98 -7.62 9.50
C TYR A 187 -17.97 -6.20 10.07
N PRO A 188 -16.82 -5.51 10.03
CA PRO A 188 -16.80 -4.07 10.25
C PRO A 188 -17.70 -3.36 9.24
N VAL A 189 -18.57 -2.49 9.75
CA VAL A 189 -19.45 -1.63 8.94
C VAL A 189 -19.41 -0.22 9.51
N LEU A 190 -19.33 0.77 8.63
CA LEU A 190 -19.52 2.18 8.96
C LEU A 190 -20.56 2.77 7.99
N THR A 191 -21.58 3.45 8.52
CA THR A 191 -22.64 4.05 7.69
C THR A 191 -22.55 5.57 7.69
N ASN A 192 -23.27 6.20 6.75
CA ASN A 192 -23.37 7.65 6.72
C ASN A 192 -24.22 8.26 7.86
N GLU A 193 -24.97 7.44 8.60
CA GLU A 193 -25.62 7.85 9.85
C GLU A 193 -24.60 8.09 10.97
N GLN A 194 -23.52 7.31 10.99
CA GLN A 194 -22.43 7.45 11.96
C GLN A 194 -21.41 8.52 11.52
N ARG A 195 -21.25 8.70 10.21
CA ARG A 195 -20.32 9.69 9.63
C ARG A 195 -20.81 10.20 8.29
N ALA A 196 -21.15 11.49 8.22
CA ALA A 196 -21.76 12.11 7.04
C ALA A 196 -21.03 11.86 5.69
N ALA A 197 -19.71 11.65 5.71
CA ALA A 197 -18.92 11.30 4.53
C ALA A 197 -18.02 10.09 4.80
N LEU A 198 -17.91 9.19 3.82
CA LEU A 198 -17.08 7.99 3.88
C LEU A 198 -15.99 8.05 2.80
N TRP A 199 -14.77 7.64 3.14
CA TRP A 199 -13.66 7.58 2.20
C TRP A 199 -12.63 6.54 2.61
N THR A 200 -11.94 5.99 1.62
CA THR A 200 -10.84 5.04 1.79
C THR A 200 -9.77 5.37 0.76
N ALA A 201 -8.49 5.37 1.16
CA ALA A 201 -7.38 5.58 0.24
C ALA A 201 -6.21 4.66 0.57
N ASN A 202 -6.49 3.36 0.77
CA ASN A 202 -5.55 2.31 1.20
C ASN A 202 -4.87 2.56 2.57
N ASN A 203 -5.36 3.57 3.30
CA ASN A 203 -4.97 3.87 4.67
C ASN A 203 -5.62 2.87 5.62
N ARG A 204 -5.12 2.81 6.87
CA ARG A 204 -5.85 2.15 7.95
C ARG A 204 -7.17 2.90 8.20
N VAL A 205 -8.28 2.18 8.08
CA VAL A 205 -9.66 2.73 8.16
C VAL A 205 -10.37 2.40 9.47
N ALA A 206 -9.90 1.38 10.21
CA ALA A 206 -10.52 0.91 11.44
C ALA A 206 -9.55 0.88 12.64
N SER A 207 -10.11 0.96 13.85
CA SER A 207 -9.45 0.81 15.14
C SER A 207 -10.21 -0.19 16.03
N GLY A 208 -9.70 -0.49 17.23
CA GLY A 208 -10.37 -1.36 18.21
C GLY A 208 -10.66 -2.77 17.70
N SER A 209 -11.86 -3.28 17.99
CA SER A 209 -12.29 -4.64 17.61
C SER A 209 -12.42 -4.83 16.10
N ALA A 210 -12.84 -3.79 15.36
CA ALA A 210 -12.86 -3.83 13.90
C ALA A 210 -11.44 -3.98 13.31
N TRP A 211 -10.46 -3.31 13.91
CA TRP A 211 -9.06 -3.47 13.53
C TRP A 211 -8.53 -4.87 13.82
N GLN A 212 -8.88 -5.48 14.95
CA GLN A 212 -8.46 -6.84 15.29
C GLN A 212 -8.93 -7.88 14.27
N LYS A 213 -10.07 -7.64 13.60
CA LYS A 213 -10.59 -8.49 12.52
C LYS A 213 -9.85 -8.32 11.20
N ILE A 214 -9.51 -7.08 10.84
CA ILE A 214 -8.81 -6.75 9.59
C ILE A 214 -7.32 -7.10 9.70
N GLY A 215 -6.74 -6.93 10.88
CA GLY A 215 -5.33 -7.23 11.18
C GLY A 215 -4.34 -6.25 10.58
N LEU A 216 -3.09 -6.37 11.02
CA LEU A 216 -1.97 -5.56 10.57
C LEU A 216 -1.34 -6.17 9.32
N ALA A 217 -1.68 -5.69 8.13
CA ALA A 217 -0.76 -5.87 7.02
C ALA A 217 0.40 -4.87 7.14
N SER A 218 1.56 -5.29 6.66
CA SER A 218 2.77 -4.47 6.62
C SER A 218 2.70 -3.30 5.62
N GLN A 219 1.60 -3.11 4.88
CA GLN A 219 1.57 -2.25 3.67
C GLN A 219 0.44 -1.20 3.63
N PHE A 220 -0.12 -0.79 4.77
CA PHE A 220 -1.04 0.35 4.75
C PHE A 220 -0.37 1.61 4.19
N ALA A 221 -1.08 2.35 3.34
CA ALA A 221 -0.60 3.66 2.91
C ALA A 221 -0.58 4.60 4.12
N LEU A 222 0.36 5.55 4.14
CA LEU A 222 0.60 6.53 5.22
C LEU A 222 -0.60 7.41 5.61
N GLY A 223 -1.73 7.32 4.91
CA GLY A 223 -2.92 8.11 5.20
C GLY A 223 -2.93 9.51 4.58
N VAL A 224 -1.88 9.92 3.88
CA VAL A 224 -1.75 11.26 3.28
C VAL A 224 -2.89 11.55 2.30
N ARG A 225 -3.20 10.61 1.39
CA ARG A 225 -4.33 10.74 0.46
C ARG A 225 -5.67 10.78 1.17
N ALA A 226 -5.87 9.92 2.18
CA ALA A 226 -7.10 9.89 2.96
C ALA A 226 -7.31 11.18 3.75
N ARG A 227 -6.23 11.78 4.27
CA ARG A 227 -6.26 13.10 4.90
C ARG A 227 -6.65 14.18 3.90
N ARG A 228 -6.04 14.21 2.71
CA ARG A 228 -6.38 15.19 1.67
C ARG A 228 -7.85 15.11 1.26
N VAL A 229 -8.36 13.90 1.03
CA VAL A 229 -9.79 13.65 0.74
C VAL A 229 -10.67 14.12 1.90
N SER A 230 -10.29 13.81 3.15
CA SER A 230 -11.02 14.29 4.34
C SER A 230 -11.10 15.81 4.42
N GLU A 231 -9.99 16.51 4.19
CA GLU A 231 -9.93 17.97 4.24
C GLU A 231 -10.80 18.59 3.13
N ALA A 232 -10.77 18.03 1.93
CA ALA A 232 -11.60 18.48 0.81
C ALA A 232 -13.10 18.27 1.07
N LEU A 233 -13.49 17.10 1.58
CA LEU A 233 -14.89 16.79 1.88
C LEU A 233 -15.43 17.61 3.06
N ALA A 234 -14.61 17.90 4.07
CA ALA A 234 -15.01 18.72 5.22
C ALA A 234 -15.22 20.20 4.85
N ALA A 235 -14.52 20.70 3.82
CA ALA A 235 -14.64 22.07 3.36
C ALA A 235 -15.84 22.30 2.42
N ALA A 236 -16.47 21.24 1.92
CA ALA A 236 -17.57 21.33 0.97
C ALA A 236 -18.94 21.24 1.67
N SER A 237 -19.89 22.07 1.25
CA SER A 237 -21.27 22.08 1.77
C SER A 237 -22.30 21.45 0.83
N ALA A 238 -22.00 21.40 -0.47
CA ALA A 238 -22.82 20.76 -1.50
C ALA A 238 -21.90 20.18 -2.59
N VAL A 239 -21.41 18.96 -2.39
CA VAL A 239 -20.44 18.34 -3.31
C VAL A 239 -21.13 17.97 -4.61
N THR A 240 -20.60 18.46 -5.73
CA THR A 240 -21.04 18.13 -7.09
C THR A 240 -20.18 17.05 -7.73
N GLU A 241 -20.60 16.50 -8.87
CA GLU A 241 -19.77 15.60 -9.68
C GLU A 241 -18.47 16.29 -10.16
N SER A 242 -18.54 17.57 -10.48
CA SER A 242 -17.37 18.37 -10.88
C SER A 242 -16.36 18.48 -9.72
N ASP A 243 -16.84 18.68 -8.48
CA ASP A 243 -15.96 18.75 -7.31
C ASP A 243 -15.26 17.40 -7.07
N MET A 244 -15.98 16.29 -7.20
CA MET A 244 -15.39 14.95 -7.09
C MET A 244 -14.37 14.68 -8.20
N HIS A 245 -14.63 15.15 -9.43
CA HIS A 245 -13.66 15.06 -10.53
C HIS A 245 -12.40 15.87 -10.23
N MET A 246 -12.54 17.11 -9.75
CA MET A 246 -11.40 17.94 -9.36
C MET A 246 -10.61 17.32 -8.21
N LEU A 247 -11.26 16.67 -7.25
CA LEU A 247 -10.59 15.94 -6.19
C LEU A 247 -9.76 14.75 -6.71
N GLN A 248 -10.20 14.09 -7.79
CA GLN A 248 -9.40 13.04 -8.44
C GLN A 248 -8.16 13.59 -9.15
N LEU A 249 -8.17 14.87 -9.53
CA LEU A 249 -7.05 15.58 -10.15
C LEU A 249 -6.19 16.36 -9.13
N ASP A 250 -6.49 16.26 -7.84
CA ASP A 250 -5.78 16.98 -6.78
C ASP A 250 -4.31 16.56 -6.72
N ASP A 251 -3.42 17.55 -6.85
CA ASP A 251 -1.97 17.41 -6.87
C ASP A 251 -1.30 17.96 -5.60
N VAL A 252 -2.07 18.31 -4.56
CA VAL A 252 -1.51 18.86 -3.32
C VAL A 252 -0.69 17.81 -2.60
N SER A 253 0.58 18.11 -2.38
CA SER A 253 1.56 17.17 -1.84
C SER A 253 1.82 17.43 -0.35
N LEU A 254 0.83 17.10 0.49
CA LEU A 254 0.89 17.25 1.95
C LEU A 254 2.14 16.60 2.58
N LEU A 255 2.54 15.42 2.10
CA LEU A 255 3.71 14.71 2.61
C LEU A 255 5.01 15.45 2.29
N MET A 256 5.15 16.01 1.08
CA MET A 256 6.40 16.66 0.68
C MET A 256 6.58 18.03 1.33
N GLN A 257 5.53 18.66 1.87
CA GLN A 257 5.66 19.98 2.50
C GLN A 257 6.71 19.98 3.63
N ARG A 258 6.64 19.01 4.54
CA ARG A 258 7.62 18.88 5.64
C ARG A 258 9.04 18.56 5.13
N TRP A 259 9.13 17.81 4.03
CA TRP A 259 10.42 17.50 3.41
C TRP A 259 11.01 18.69 2.69
N TYR A 260 10.18 19.53 2.07
CA TYR A 260 10.58 20.77 1.44
C TYR A 260 11.21 21.72 2.47
N GLU A 261 10.59 21.88 3.63
CA GLU A 261 11.14 22.68 4.73
C GLU A 261 12.52 22.15 5.19
N LEU A 262 12.66 20.82 5.28
CA LEU A 262 13.94 20.20 5.60
C LEU A 262 14.99 20.40 4.50
N THR A 263 14.59 20.31 3.23
CA THR A 263 15.47 20.57 2.08
C THR A 263 15.95 22.03 2.07
N LEU A 264 15.06 23.00 2.30
CA LEU A 264 15.42 24.41 2.43
C LEU A 264 16.41 24.64 3.57
N GLN A 265 16.20 24.00 4.72
CA GLN A 265 17.13 24.12 5.83
C GLN A 265 18.50 23.52 5.49
N ALA A 266 18.52 22.36 4.82
CA ALA A 266 19.75 21.70 4.40
C ALA A 266 20.52 22.52 3.35
N ALA A 267 19.82 23.17 2.42
CA ALA A 267 20.38 24.04 1.39
C ALA A 267 21.23 25.19 1.98
N ARG A 268 20.88 25.70 3.16
CA ARG A 268 21.64 26.76 3.83
C ARG A 268 23.09 26.37 4.15
N SER A 269 23.34 25.08 4.33
CA SER A 269 24.65 24.50 4.68
C SER A 269 25.54 24.21 3.46
N ILE A 270 25.05 24.45 2.24
CA ILE A 270 25.85 24.31 1.02
C ILE A 270 26.96 25.36 1.00
N LYS A 271 28.19 24.90 0.79
CA LYS A 271 29.38 25.77 0.80
C LYS A 271 29.62 26.47 -0.54
N ASP A 272 29.29 25.82 -1.65
CA ASP A 272 29.40 26.41 -2.99
C ASP A 272 28.29 27.45 -3.18
N PRO A 273 28.63 28.75 -3.31
CA PRO A 273 27.62 29.80 -3.43
C PRO A 273 26.77 29.70 -4.70
N SER A 274 27.34 29.19 -5.81
CA SER A 274 26.64 29.05 -7.08
C SER A 274 25.57 27.96 -6.98
N VAL A 275 25.96 26.78 -6.50
CA VAL A 275 25.04 25.66 -6.28
C VAL A 275 23.96 26.02 -5.27
N LYS A 276 24.32 26.73 -4.20
CA LYS A 276 23.37 27.19 -3.19
C LYS A 276 22.32 28.12 -3.81
N ALA A 277 22.75 29.13 -4.56
CA ALA A 277 21.85 30.10 -5.18
C ALA A 277 20.89 29.44 -6.18
N GLU A 278 21.40 28.54 -7.02
CA GLU A 278 20.58 27.79 -7.99
C GLU A 278 19.52 26.93 -7.29
N LEU A 279 19.93 26.17 -6.26
CA LEU A 279 18.99 25.34 -5.49
C LEU A 279 17.92 26.17 -4.79
N GLU A 280 18.30 27.28 -4.15
CA GLU A 280 17.35 28.20 -3.50
C GLU A 280 16.38 28.81 -4.51
N GLN A 281 16.85 29.18 -5.71
CA GLN A 281 16.01 29.69 -6.80
C GLN A 281 14.97 28.64 -7.26
N VAL A 282 15.38 27.39 -7.46
CA VAL A 282 14.44 26.33 -7.86
C VAL A 282 13.44 26.04 -6.73
N LEU A 283 13.90 25.96 -5.48
CA LEU A 283 13.03 25.69 -4.32
C LEU A 283 12.05 26.83 -4.05
N ALA A 284 12.36 28.08 -4.43
CA ALA A 284 11.44 29.21 -4.33
C ALA A 284 10.18 29.06 -5.21
N GLN A 285 10.23 28.20 -6.24
CA GLN A 285 9.09 27.91 -7.13
C GLN A 285 8.14 26.83 -6.57
N TRP A 286 8.36 26.35 -5.35
CA TRP A 286 7.47 25.36 -4.74
C TRP A 286 6.15 26.00 -4.28
N HIS A 287 5.04 25.44 -4.76
CA HIS A 287 3.69 25.90 -4.41
C HIS A 287 2.85 24.81 -3.72
N GLY A 288 3.50 23.84 -3.05
CA GLY A 288 2.80 22.78 -2.30
C GLY A 288 2.24 21.65 -3.17
N LYS A 289 2.49 21.65 -4.49
CA LYS A 289 1.84 20.77 -5.46
C LYS A 289 2.82 19.93 -6.28
N ALA A 290 2.48 18.67 -6.51
CA ALA A 290 3.21 17.74 -7.37
C ALA A 290 2.86 17.94 -8.86
N THR A 291 2.91 19.18 -9.36
CA THR A 291 2.62 19.49 -10.75
C THR A 291 3.67 18.88 -11.68
N ALA A 292 3.29 18.59 -12.93
CA ALA A 292 4.17 17.93 -13.90
C ALA A 292 5.48 18.71 -14.19
N ASP A 293 5.43 20.03 -14.07
CA ASP A 293 6.52 20.98 -14.31
C ASP A 293 7.31 21.34 -13.04
N SER A 294 6.91 20.89 -11.85
CA SER A 294 7.58 21.27 -10.60
C SER A 294 8.96 20.63 -10.45
N ALA A 295 10.01 21.39 -10.79
CA ALA A 295 11.39 21.01 -10.51
C ALA A 295 11.66 20.91 -9.00
N ALA A 296 11.08 21.82 -8.21
CA ALA A 296 11.16 21.80 -6.75
C ALA A 296 10.63 20.48 -6.17
N TYR A 297 9.47 19.97 -6.65
CA TYR A 297 8.95 18.67 -6.22
C TYR A 297 9.98 17.56 -6.40
N ARG A 298 10.60 17.50 -7.59
CA ARG A 298 11.56 16.44 -7.94
C ARG A 298 12.77 16.48 -7.02
N ILE A 299 13.30 17.68 -6.75
CA ILE A 299 14.44 17.87 -5.84
C ILE A 299 14.07 17.41 -4.43
N VAL A 300 12.92 17.84 -3.88
CA VAL A 300 12.47 17.45 -2.53
C VAL A 300 12.25 15.94 -2.43
N ARG A 301 11.58 15.34 -3.43
CA ARG A 301 11.36 13.89 -3.50
C ARG A 301 12.68 13.13 -3.55
N ARG A 302 13.66 13.63 -4.31
CA ARG A 302 15.00 13.05 -4.42
C ARG A 302 15.75 13.13 -3.09
N PHE A 303 15.76 14.30 -2.47
CA PHE A 303 16.37 14.51 -1.15
C PHE A 303 15.81 13.55 -0.10
N ARG A 304 14.48 13.40 -0.04
CA ARG A 304 13.81 12.41 0.83
C ARG A 304 14.29 10.98 0.56
N GLY A 305 14.35 10.58 -0.71
CA GLY A 305 14.78 9.23 -1.11
C GLY A 305 16.23 8.95 -0.76
N GLU A 306 17.14 9.89 -1.04
CA GLU A 306 18.56 9.77 -0.70
C GLU A 306 18.79 9.66 0.81
N LEU A 307 18.05 10.43 1.62
CA LEU A 307 18.11 10.29 3.08
C LEU A 307 17.60 8.93 3.56
N ALA A 308 16.55 8.39 2.93
CA ALA A 308 16.04 7.06 3.27
C ALA A 308 17.08 5.98 2.97
N GLU A 309 17.66 5.98 1.76
CA GLU A 309 18.72 5.06 1.33
C GLU A 309 19.97 5.16 2.20
N GLU A 310 20.29 6.36 2.70
CA GLU A 310 21.43 6.54 3.59
C GLU A 310 21.14 6.01 4.99
N ILE A 311 19.98 6.32 5.58
CA ILE A 311 19.73 6.11 7.02
C ILE A 311 19.06 4.77 7.31
N VAL A 312 18.04 4.39 6.55
CA VAL A 312 17.19 3.23 6.88
C VAL A 312 17.98 1.91 6.87
N PRO A 313 18.86 1.63 5.89
CA PRO A 313 19.68 0.42 5.93
C PRO A 313 20.56 0.30 7.17
N GLN A 314 21.01 1.43 7.75
CA GLN A 314 21.83 1.42 8.95
C GLN A 314 21.04 1.00 10.19
N LEU A 315 19.75 1.37 10.26
CA LEU A 315 18.84 0.92 11.31
C LEU A 315 18.60 -0.60 11.24
N LEU A 316 18.66 -1.15 10.03
CA LEU A 316 18.41 -2.55 9.73
C LEU A 316 19.69 -3.37 9.54
N ALA A 317 20.86 -2.81 9.84
CA ALA A 317 22.15 -3.39 9.45
C ALA A 317 22.32 -4.84 9.91
N LYS A 318 21.89 -5.18 11.13
CA LYS A 318 21.95 -6.56 11.65
C LYS A 318 21.08 -7.53 10.85
N VAL A 319 19.88 -7.09 10.46
CA VAL A 319 18.95 -7.92 9.67
C VAL A 319 19.49 -8.10 8.25
N LEU A 320 19.93 -7.02 7.61
CA LEU A 320 20.46 -7.05 6.25
C LEU A 320 21.80 -7.81 6.18
N GLN A 321 22.63 -7.79 7.22
CA GLN A 321 23.83 -8.63 7.31
C GLN A 321 23.49 -10.12 7.45
N ALA A 322 22.46 -10.46 8.22
CA ALA A 322 22.01 -11.83 8.39
C ALA A 322 21.25 -12.36 7.17
N GLN A 323 20.62 -11.48 6.40
CA GLN A 323 19.75 -11.81 5.26
C GLN A 323 20.02 -10.83 4.09
N PRO A 324 21.18 -10.94 3.41
CA PRO A 324 21.64 -9.97 2.41
C PRO A 324 20.80 -9.90 1.14
N GLN A 325 19.93 -10.89 0.91
CA GLN A 325 18.97 -10.92 -0.19
C GLN A 325 17.75 -10.02 0.05
N LEU A 326 17.53 -9.53 1.28
CA LEU A 326 16.42 -8.65 1.60
C LEU A 326 16.77 -7.19 1.28
N TYR A 327 15.82 -6.47 0.70
CA TYR A 327 15.89 -5.01 0.57
C TYR A 327 15.33 -4.34 1.83
N TRP A 328 15.89 -3.19 2.20
CA TRP A 328 15.55 -2.51 3.45
C TRP A 328 14.09 -2.03 3.50
N ASP A 329 13.52 -1.67 2.37
CA ASP A 329 12.13 -1.22 2.21
C ASP A 329 11.12 -2.38 2.27
N MET A 330 11.55 -3.61 1.99
CA MET A 330 10.77 -4.82 2.26
C MET A 330 10.72 -5.15 3.76
N VAL A 331 11.84 -4.94 4.46
CA VAL A 331 11.96 -5.22 5.90
C VAL A 331 11.23 -4.17 6.74
N LEU A 332 11.26 -2.90 6.30
CA LEU A 332 10.58 -1.79 6.96
C LEU A 332 9.74 -0.99 5.94
N PRO A 333 8.54 -1.49 5.58
CA PRO A 333 7.70 -0.81 4.58
C PRO A 333 7.21 0.59 5.02
N ASP A 334 6.95 0.79 6.31
CA ASP A 334 6.71 2.12 6.90
C ASP A 334 8.02 2.76 7.37
N TRP A 335 9.00 2.88 6.48
CA TRP A 335 10.27 3.54 6.78
C TRP A 335 10.13 5.06 6.96
N GLU A 336 9.07 5.66 6.40
CA GLU A 336 8.83 7.10 6.42
C GLU A 336 8.72 7.63 7.85
N THR A 337 7.95 6.95 8.69
CA THR A 337 7.70 7.33 10.09
C THR A 337 8.98 7.36 10.94
N PRO A 338 9.78 6.27 11.03
CA PRO A 338 11.02 6.27 11.79
C PRO A 338 12.08 7.20 11.19
N LEU A 339 12.18 7.29 9.86
CA LEU A 339 13.10 8.23 9.21
C LEU A 339 12.77 9.67 9.61
N TRP A 340 11.50 10.07 9.50
CA TRP A 340 11.06 11.42 9.85
C TRP A 340 11.42 11.75 11.30
N ARG A 341 11.12 10.87 12.27
CA ARG A 341 11.49 11.06 13.68
C ARG A 341 12.98 11.26 13.88
N ILE A 342 13.82 10.50 13.18
CA ILE A 342 15.28 10.66 13.26
C ILE A 342 15.68 12.06 12.78
N VAL A 343 15.20 12.47 11.61
CA VAL A 343 15.59 13.75 11.00
C VAL A 343 14.90 14.97 11.62
N SER A 344 13.79 14.83 12.35
CA SER A 344 13.10 15.94 13.00
C SER A 344 13.42 16.08 14.49
N GLU A 345 13.51 14.97 15.23
CA GLU A 345 13.58 14.96 16.70
C GLU A 345 14.95 14.58 17.25
N GLN A 346 15.79 13.88 16.47
CA GLN A 346 17.05 13.30 16.96
C GLN A 346 18.32 13.92 16.33
N ARG A 347 18.20 15.10 15.72
CA ARG A 347 19.30 15.76 14.98
C ARG A 347 20.59 15.92 15.79
N SER A 348 20.45 16.27 17.06
CA SER A 348 21.57 16.51 17.99
C SER A 348 22.08 15.25 18.67
N ARG A 349 21.43 14.09 18.48
CA ARG A 349 21.87 12.84 19.11
C ARG A 349 23.13 12.30 18.44
N PRO A 350 24.01 11.64 19.21
CA PRO A 350 25.20 11.02 18.64
C PRO A 350 24.83 9.94 17.62
N CYS A 351 25.45 9.99 16.44
CA CYS A 351 25.25 9.00 15.38
C CYS A 351 26.03 7.71 15.71
N ARG A 352 25.56 6.96 16.73
CA ARG A 352 26.25 5.75 17.22
C ARG A 352 26.18 4.56 16.26
N THR A 353 25.33 4.64 15.23
CA THR A 353 25.06 3.54 14.28
C THR A 353 25.68 3.76 12.89
N ALA A 354 26.47 4.83 12.67
CA ALA A 354 27.18 5.07 11.41
C ALA A 354 28.71 4.86 11.55
N PRO A 355 29.20 3.61 11.66
CA PRO A 355 30.63 3.33 11.86
C PRO A 355 31.54 3.80 10.69
N ARG A 356 30.99 4.22 9.54
CA ARG A 356 31.77 4.58 8.34
C ARG A 356 32.02 6.08 8.13
N VAL A 357 31.48 6.98 8.96
CA VAL A 357 31.45 8.43 8.62
C VAL A 357 32.18 9.34 9.62
N GLY A 358 32.59 8.86 10.80
CA GLY A 358 33.37 9.67 11.75
C GLY A 358 32.67 10.96 12.24
N ALA A 359 31.36 11.09 12.01
CA ALA A 359 30.57 12.24 12.40
C ALA A 359 29.97 12.03 13.80
N SER A 360 30.04 13.06 14.64
CA SER A 360 29.66 12.99 16.05
C SER A 360 28.16 13.12 16.31
N THR A 361 27.40 13.71 15.39
CA THR A 361 25.94 13.89 15.49
C THR A 361 25.26 13.64 14.15
N TRP A 362 23.98 13.29 14.20
CA TRP A 362 23.16 13.07 13.02
C TRP A 362 23.08 14.29 12.09
N GLU A 363 22.99 15.51 12.63
CA GLU A 363 23.00 16.77 11.86
C GLU A 363 24.23 16.92 10.94
N ARG A 364 25.43 16.52 11.42
CA ARG A 364 26.67 16.57 10.64
C ARG A 364 26.80 15.44 9.62
N CYS A 365 26.16 14.30 9.83
CA CYS A 365 26.14 13.21 8.84
C CYS A 365 25.48 13.66 7.53
N TRP A 366 24.47 14.53 7.60
CA TRP A 366 23.55 14.78 6.48
C TRP A 366 23.85 16.02 5.65
N SER A 367 24.42 17.08 6.23
CA SER A 367 24.57 18.38 5.55
C SER A 367 25.53 18.39 4.36
N ALA A 368 26.42 17.38 4.23
CA ALA A 368 27.47 17.37 3.21
C ALA A 368 27.34 16.28 2.13
N ARG A 369 26.71 15.12 2.42
CA ARG A 369 26.70 13.96 1.49
C ARG A 369 25.41 13.79 0.68
N SER A 370 24.24 13.91 1.31
CA SER A 370 22.95 13.72 0.63
C SER A 370 22.68 14.83 -0.40
N ILE A 371 23.10 16.06 -0.11
CA ILE A 371 23.06 17.17 -1.07
C ILE A 371 24.08 16.96 -2.21
N ALA A 372 25.31 16.54 -1.92
CA ALA A 372 26.33 16.29 -2.94
C ALA A 372 25.93 15.16 -3.91
N ARG A 373 25.29 14.09 -3.43
CA ARG A 373 24.73 13.02 -4.29
C ARG A 373 23.49 13.44 -5.07
N THR A 374 22.66 14.30 -4.48
CA THR A 374 21.55 14.92 -5.20
C THR A 374 22.11 15.75 -6.37
N ASN A 375 23.15 16.54 -6.13
CA ASN A 375 23.79 17.40 -7.14
C ASN A 375 24.52 16.59 -8.23
N SER A 376 25.30 15.57 -7.88
CA SER A 376 26.00 14.71 -8.87
C SER A 376 25.04 13.91 -9.76
N SER A 377 23.81 13.67 -9.29
CA SER A 377 22.75 13.05 -10.11
C SER A 377 21.97 14.05 -10.97
N MET A 378 22.08 15.36 -10.73
CA MET A 378 21.49 16.37 -11.62
C MET A 378 22.35 16.52 -12.89
N GLU A 379 23.67 16.39 -12.79
CA GLU A 379 24.60 16.42 -13.93
C GLU A 379 24.41 15.23 -14.91
N SER A 380 24.08 14.04 -14.41
CA SER A 380 23.95 12.83 -15.26
C SER A 380 22.64 12.74 -16.05
N TRP A 381 21.62 13.54 -15.71
CA TRP A 381 20.30 13.51 -16.35
C TRP A 381 20.07 14.62 -17.38
N ALA A 382 21.03 15.52 -17.57
CA ALA A 382 21.03 16.47 -18.69
C ALA A 382 21.17 15.79 -20.08
N ALA A 383 21.27 14.46 -20.15
CA ALA A 383 21.71 13.74 -21.35
C ALA A 383 20.63 13.08 -22.23
N PRO A 384 19.35 12.80 -21.82
CA PRO A 384 18.37 12.34 -22.82
C PRO A 384 17.06 13.12 -22.93
N TYR A 385 16.74 14.07 -22.05
CA TYR A 385 15.55 14.91 -22.20
C TYR A 385 15.97 16.37 -22.38
N GLY A 386 16.27 16.72 -23.63
CA GLY A 386 16.74 18.06 -23.99
C GLY A 386 15.73 19.13 -23.60
N VAL A 387 16.03 19.89 -22.54
CA VAL A 387 15.59 21.27 -22.33
C VAL A 387 16.68 22.03 -21.56
N ILE A 388 17.37 22.90 -22.31
CA ILE A 388 18.09 24.14 -21.96
C ILE A 388 19.32 24.03 -21.03
N ARG A 389 20.51 24.09 -21.68
CA ARG A 389 21.71 24.71 -21.11
C ARG A 389 21.40 26.19 -20.85
N ILE A 390 21.47 26.63 -19.60
CA ILE A 390 21.63 28.06 -19.29
C ILE A 390 23.11 28.23 -18.93
N LEU A 391 23.77 29.11 -19.68
CA LEU A 391 25.17 29.52 -19.50
C LEU A 391 25.39 30.15 -18.13
#